data_AF-A0ABD5P2P7-F1
#
_entry.id   AF-A0ABD5P2P7-F1
#
_cell.length_a   1.000
_cell.length_b   1.000
_cell.length_c   1.000
_cell.angle_alpha   90.00
_cell.angle_beta   90.00
_cell.angle_gamma   90.00
#
_symmetry.space_group_name_H-M   'P 1'
#
loop_
_entity.id
_entity.type
_entity.pdbx_description
1 polymer ?
#
loop_
_entity_poly.entity_id
_entity_poly.type
_entity_poly.pdbx_seq_one_letter_code
_entity_poly.pdbx_strand_id
1 'polypeptide(L)'
;MVETEWPELGGAEVQYGDHTWELTGMVDVGNTGDVLAVEAKQVDDVRQRRATLRFGLEDDSHALNPGDLGTHFDRLERARNAQYLVVKKEPRTYRYELRGIEYE
;
A
#
# COMPACT_ATOMS: atom_id res chain seq x y z
N MET A 1 -13.43 5.53 4.38
CA MET A 1 -12.26 5.23 3.55
C MET A 1 -12.44 6.03 2.27
N VAL A 2 -11.36 6.60 1.76
CA VAL A 2 -11.37 7.34 0.48
C VAL A 2 -10.62 6.48 -0.53
N GLU A 3 -11.32 6.06 -1.57
CA GLU A 3 -10.73 5.33 -2.69
C GLU A 3 -9.95 6.31 -3.58
N THR A 4 -8.74 5.92 -3.94
CA THR A 4 -7.86 6.65 -4.85
C THR A 4 -7.11 5.68 -5.75
N GLU A 5 -6.78 6.11 -6.96
CA GLU A 5 -6.03 5.31 -7.93
C GLU A 5 -4.62 5.86 -8.06
N TRP A 6 -3.64 5.00 -7.75
CA TRP A 6 -2.22 5.26 -7.96
C TRP A 6 -1.73 4.32 -9.07
N PRO A 7 -1.88 4.68 -10.34
CA PRO A 7 -1.51 3.80 -11.46
C PRO A 7 -0.02 3.43 -11.45
N GLU A 8 0.83 4.25 -10.82
CA GLU A 8 2.27 4.00 -10.63
C GLU A 8 2.56 2.83 -9.67
N LEU A 9 1.61 2.43 -8.82
CA LEU A 9 1.68 1.19 -8.06
C LEU A 9 1.33 -0.04 -8.91
N GLY A 10 0.57 0.15 -9.98
CA GLY A 10 0.13 -0.93 -10.86
C GLY A 10 1.33 -1.71 -11.40
N GLY A 11 1.37 -3.02 -11.12
CA GLY A 11 2.46 -3.89 -11.55
C GLY A 11 3.63 -4.00 -10.55
N ALA A 12 3.59 -3.29 -9.42
CA ALA A 12 4.60 -3.45 -8.37
C ALA A 12 4.37 -4.77 -7.61
N GLU A 13 5.46 -5.54 -7.41
CA GLU A 13 5.39 -6.85 -6.75
C GLU A 13 5.79 -6.77 -5.27
N VAL A 14 5.05 -7.51 -4.45
CA VAL A 14 5.13 -7.50 -2.98
C VAL A 14 5.08 -8.94 -2.49
N GLN A 15 6.10 -9.38 -1.76
CA GLN A 15 6.10 -10.69 -1.09
C GLN A 15 5.45 -10.63 0.30
N TYR A 16 4.37 -11.37 0.52
CA TYR A 16 3.70 -11.47 1.81
C TYR A 16 3.08 -12.85 2.01
N GLY A 17 3.40 -13.47 3.16
CA GLY A 17 2.85 -14.77 3.55
C GLY A 17 3.06 -15.88 2.52
N ASP A 18 4.32 -16.25 2.27
CA ASP A 18 4.77 -17.24 1.27
C ASP A 18 4.29 -17.00 -0.18
N HIS A 19 3.62 -15.86 -0.43
CA HIS A 19 3.01 -15.53 -1.71
C HIS A 19 3.53 -14.21 -2.29
N THR A 20 3.54 -14.15 -3.62
CA THR A 20 3.85 -12.93 -4.39
C THR A 20 2.57 -12.29 -4.91
N TRP A 21 2.43 -11.00 -4.60
CA TRP A 21 1.27 -10.18 -4.90
C TRP A 21 1.67 -9.03 -5.81
N GLU A 22 0.99 -8.83 -6.92
CA GLU A 22 1.10 -7.66 -7.77
C GLU A 22 0.04 -6.64 -7.37
N LEU A 23 0.47 -5.43 -7.04
CA LEU A 23 -0.43 -4.32 -6.72
C LEU A 23 -1.18 -3.87 -7.98
N THR A 24 -2.49 -3.63 -7.86
CA THR A 24 -3.32 -3.21 -8.99
C THR A 24 -3.32 -1.69 -9.18
N GLY A 25 -2.94 -0.94 -8.13
CA GLY A 25 -2.96 0.52 -8.11
C GLY A 25 -4.20 1.11 -7.44
N MET A 26 -5.19 0.30 -7.09
CA MET A 26 -6.33 0.76 -6.29
C MET A 26 -5.93 0.87 -4.81
N VAL A 27 -6.13 2.04 -4.23
CA VAL A 27 -5.75 2.34 -2.85
C VAL A 27 -6.93 2.96 -2.09
N ASP A 28 -7.35 2.30 -1.02
CA ASP A 28 -8.27 2.83 -0.04
C ASP A 28 -7.51 3.43 1.13
N VAL A 29 -7.77 4.70 1.42
CA VAL A 29 -7.15 5.34 2.57
C VAL A 29 -8.11 5.41 3.74
N GLY A 30 -7.63 4.96 4.89
CA GLY A 30 -8.34 5.04 6.16
C GLY A 30 -8.76 6.48 6.47
N ASN A 31 -9.85 6.63 7.23
CA ASN A 31 -10.41 7.95 7.57
C ASN A 31 -9.43 8.88 8.30
N THR A 32 -8.39 8.31 8.91
CA THR A 32 -7.34 9.02 9.64
C THR A 32 -6.03 9.11 8.86
N GLY A 33 -5.88 8.40 7.73
CA GLY A 33 -4.66 8.45 6.90
C GLY A 33 -3.47 7.63 7.39
N ASP A 34 -3.67 6.88 8.46
CA ASP A 34 -2.72 5.99 9.13
C ASP A 34 -2.65 4.61 8.48
N VAL A 35 -3.69 4.22 7.74
CA VAL A 35 -3.77 2.95 7.02
C VAL A 35 -4.07 3.19 5.55
N LEU A 36 -3.30 2.52 4.69
CA LEU A 36 -3.54 2.38 3.26
C LEU A 36 -3.87 0.92 2.98
N ALA A 37 -5.06 0.66 2.42
CA ALA A 37 -5.45 -0.64 1.90
C ALA A 37 -5.20 -0.62 0.39
N VAL A 38 -4.31 -1.48 -0.10
CA VAL A 38 -3.97 -1.53 -1.52
C VAL A 38 -4.46 -2.85 -2.09
N GLU A 39 -5.24 -2.81 -3.15
CA GLU A 39 -5.67 -4.03 -3.83
C GLU A 39 -4.48 -4.66 -4.55
N ALA A 40 -4.39 -5.98 -4.43
CA ALA A 40 -3.35 -6.79 -5.02
C ALA A 40 -3.93 -8.11 -5.56
N LYS A 41 -3.29 -8.64 -6.59
CA LYS A 41 -3.58 -9.97 -7.12
C LYS A 41 -2.38 -10.88 -6.92
N GLN A 42 -2.63 -12.12 -6.57
CA GLN A 42 -1.61 -13.15 -6.47
C GLN A 42 -1.10 -13.48 -7.87
N VAL A 43 0.22 -13.49 -8.06
CA VAL A 43 0.85 -13.77 -9.37
C VAL A 43 1.64 -15.07 -9.41
N ASP A 44 1.89 -15.69 -8.26
CA ASP A 44 2.61 -16.96 -8.15
C ASP A 44 1.70 -18.21 -8.17
N ASP A 45 0.38 -18.02 -8.22
CA ASP A 45 -0.62 -19.08 -8.28
C ASP A 45 -1.57 -18.86 -9.48
N VAL A 46 -1.91 -19.96 -10.16
CA VAL A 46 -2.85 -19.98 -11.29
C VAL A 46 -4.25 -19.49 -10.92
N ARG A 47 -4.62 -19.55 -9.64
CA ARG A 47 -5.92 -19.05 -9.16
C ARG A 47 -6.03 -17.53 -9.16
N GLN A 48 -4.91 -16.80 -9.24
CA GLN A 48 -4.85 -15.33 -9.26
C GLN A 48 -5.80 -14.68 -8.24
N ARG A 49 -5.72 -15.12 -6.99
CA ARG A 49 -6.57 -14.62 -5.92
C ARG A 49 -6.38 -13.12 -5.75
N ARG A 50 -7.45 -12.43 -5.39
CA ARG A 50 -7.38 -11.03 -5.02
C ARG A 50 -7.31 -10.91 -3.50
N ALA A 51 -6.61 -9.89 -3.06
CA ALA A 51 -6.49 -9.56 -1.66
C ALA A 51 -6.18 -8.08 -1.50
N THR A 52 -6.49 -7.56 -0.33
CA THR A 52 -6.17 -6.20 0.07
C THR A 52 -5.02 -6.23 1.05
N LEU A 53 -3.88 -5.64 0.66
CA LEU A 53 -2.70 -5.48 1.49
C LEU A 53 -2.86 -4.21 2.34
N ARG A 54 -2.74 -4.35 3.66
CA ARG A 54 -2.87 -3.24 4.62
C ARG A 54 -1.49 -2.73 5.00
N PHE A 55 -1.19 -1.49 4.63
CA PHE A 55 0.00 -0.77 5.02
C PHE A 55 -0.34 0.24 6.13
N GLY A 56 0.28 0.08 7.30
CA GLY A 56 0.10 0.97 8.45
C GLY A 56 1.30 1.89 8.63
N LEU A 57 1.07 3.15 8.97
CA LEU A 57 2.12 4.15 9.19
C LEU A 57 3.08 3.68 10.29
N GLU A 58 4.40 3.73 10.03
CA GLU A 58 5.43 3.25 10.98
C GLU A 58 5.62 4.21 12.17
N ASP A 59 5.31 5.50 12.01
CA ASP A 59 5.72 6.57 12.92
C ASP A 59 4.57 7.51 13.31
N ASP A 60 4.69 8.21 14.45
CA ASP A 60 3.78 9.27 14.96
C ASP A 60 3.75 10.53 14.07
N SER A 61 4.50 10.49 12.97
CA SER A 61 4.41 11.42 11.85
C SER A 61 2.94 11.65 11.48
N HIS A 62 2.46 12.89 11.59
CA HIS A 62 1.04 13.22 11.41
C HIS A 62 0.45 12.56 10.18
N ALA A 63 -0.54 11.70 10.42
CA ALA A 63 -1.16 10.89 9.39
C ALA A 63 -1.64 11.73 8.19
N LEU A 64 -1.62 11.10 7.02
CA LEU A 64 -1.90 11.79 5.78
C LEU A 64 -3.39 12.17 5.70
N ASN A 65 -3.72 13.45 5.56
CA ASN A 65 -5.13 13.85 5.44
C ASN A 65 -5.80 13.17 4.23
N PRO A 66 -6.84 12.33 4.41
CA PRO A 66 -7.43 11.55 3.33
C PRO A 66 -8.15 12.40 2.27
N GLY A 67 -8.43 13.67 2.55
CA GLY A 67 -8.98 14.59 1.54
C GLY A 67 -7.95 15.13 0.54
N ASP A 68 -6.66 14.88 0.75
CA ASP A 68 -5.57 15.57 0.04
C ASP A 68 -4.51 14.56 -0.45
N LEU A 69 -4.99 13.43 -0.96
CA LEU A 69 -4.22 12.22 -1.23
C LEU A 69 -3.64 12.12 -2.64
N GLY A 70 -4.25 12.82 -3.61
CA GLY A 70 -3.76 12.97 -4.98
C GLY A 70 -3.00 11.76 -5.56
N THR A 71 -1.93 12.04 -6.29
CA THR A 71 -0.96 11.05 -6.74
C THR A 71 0.35 11.34 -5.99
N HIS A 72 0.49 10.73 -4.80
CA HIS A 72 1.63 10.97 -3.89
C HIS A 72 2.49 9.74 -3.66
N PHE A 73 2.24 8.66 -4.40
CA PHE A 73 3.11 7.50 -4.41
C PHE A 73 4.51 7.91 -4.86
N ASP A 74 5.54 7.49 -4.13
CA ASP A 74 6.95 7.71 -4.50
C ASP A 74 7.60 6.39 -4.91
N ARG A 75 7.55 5.39 -4.02
CA ARG A 75 8.13 4.06 -4.27
C ARG A 75 7.69 2.99 -3.27
N LEU A 76 7.91 1.73 -3.64
CA LEU A 76 7.85 0.59 -2.74
C LEU A 76 9.27 0.24 -2.27
N GLU A 77 9.51 0.27 -0.97
CA GLU A 77 10.78 -0.11 -0.36
C GLU A 77 10.68 -1.49 0.27
N ARG A 78 11.70 -2.32 0.06
CA ARG A 78 11.87 -3.59 0.76
C ARG A 78 13.04 -3.49 1.73
N ALA A 79 12.80 -3.70 3.02
CA ALA A 79 13.85 -3.68 4.03
C ALA A 79 13.84 -4.96 4.86
N ARG A 80 14.91 -5.75 4.76
CA ARG A 80 15.14 -7.06 5.43
C ARG A 80 13.93 -8.00 5.31
N ASN A 81 12.95 -7.87 6.21
CA ASN A 81 11.79 -8.75 6.37
C ASN A 81 10.46 -8.00 6.24
N ALA A 82 10.46 -6.71 5.98
CA ALA A 82 9.28 -5.87 5.86
C ALA A 82 9.26 -5.13 4.52
N GLN A 83 8.07 -4.75 4.10
CA GLN A 83 7.85 -3.95 2.92
C GLN A 83 7.13 -2.67 3.30
N TYR A 84 7.50 -1.60 2.62
CA TYR A 84 7.08 -0.25 2.94
C TYR A 84 6.58 0.46 1.70
N LEU A 85 5.41 1.04 1.81
CA LEU A 85 4.88 1.96 0.81
C LEU A 85 5.30 3.37 1.21
N VAL A 86 6.12 4.01 0.38
CA VAL A 86 6.60 5.36 0.60
C VAL A 86 5.73 6.33 -0.18
N VAL A 87 5.12 7.26 0.56
CA VAL A 87 4.29 8.34 0.02
C VAL A 87 5.04 9.65 0.25
N LYS A 88 5.34 10.38 -0.82
CA LYS A 88 6.02 11.68 -0.72
C LYS A 88 5.02 12.79 -1.00
N LYS A 89 4.85 13.65 -0.02
CA LYS A 89 4.02 14.85 -0.12
C LYS A 89 4.78 16.00 0.50
N GLU A 90 5.42 16.79 -0.36
CA GLU A 90 6.37 17.80 0.08
C GLU A 90 5.79 18.74 1.16
N PRO A 91 6.56 19.03 2.23
CA PRO A 91 7.96 18.63 2.47
C PRO A 91 8.11 17.28 3.21
N ARG A 92 7.06 16.47 3.33
CA ARG A 92 7.02 15.26 4.16
C ARG A 92 7.12 13.98 3.33
N THR A 93 7.66 12.95 3.96
CA THR A 93 7.69 11.58 3.44
C THR A 93 7.09 10.67 4.50
N TYR A 94 6.10 9.89 4.11
CA TYR A 94 5.40 8.93 4.95
C TYR A 94 5.81 7.52 4.54
N ARG A 95 6.04 6.65 5.54
CA ARG A 95 6.42 5.26 5.32
C ARG A 95 5.38 4.37 5.98
N TYR A 96 4.66 3.61 5.15
CA TYR A 96 3.64 2.68 5.61
C TYR A 96 4.18 1.26 5.52
N GLU A 97 4.35 0.60 6.66
CA GLU A 97 4.78 -0.79 6.75
C GLU A 97 3.62 -1.73 6.41
N LEU A 98 3.88 -2.76 5.63
CA LEU A 98 2.93 -3.83 5.36
C LEU A 98 2.64 -4.61 6.65
N ARG A 99 1.43 -4.47 7.19
CA ARG A 99 0.98 -5.06 8.46
C ARG A 99 0.12 -6.31 8.29
N GLY A 100 -0.53 -6.46 7.14
CA GLY A 100 -1.54 -7.48 6.98
C GLY A 100 -2.00 -7.66 5.55
N ILE A 101 -2.73 -8.76 5.34
CA ILE A 101 -3.47 -9.06 4.12
C ILE A 101 -4.88 -9.48 4.49
N GLU A 102 -5.85 -9.06 3.69
CA GLU A 102 -7.24 -9.48 3.78
C GLU A 102 -7.63 -10.11 2.44
N TYR A 103 -8.12 -11.35 2.47
CA TYR A 103 -8.56 -12.05 1.27
C TYR A 103 -10.01 -11.67 0.96
N GLU A 104 -10.33 -11.50 -0.33
CA GLU A 104 -11.71 -11.38 -0.81
C GLU A 104 -12.45 -12.71 -0.84
#